data_AF-A0A836UIN2-F1
#
_entry.id   AF-A0A836UIN2-F1
#
_cell.length_a   1.000
_cell.length_b   1.000
_cell.length_c   1.000
_cell.angle_alpha   90.00
_cell.angle_beta   90.00
_cell.angle_gamma   90.00
#
_symmetry.space_group_name_H-M   'P 1'
#
loop_
_entity.id
_entity.type
_entity.pdbx_description
1 polymer ?
#
loop_
_entity_poly.entity_id
_entity_poly.type
_entity_poly.pdbx_seq_one_letter_code
_entity_poly.pdbx_strand_id
1 'polypeptide(L)'
;NLSPVRMTGGTQLFKNKMNINFGATLDPYALDDNGVKIDKFNINNGGGLFRLTSANLTLNYSFSSSDTEKSDKNEASINESVRNGGRDDDLFGRAMDFSDNRFNQEKEEKEKEKKPNDLYNYKIPWSLRIAYAVNYSNSIGQNKISSHSLMFSGDIELSPKWSTGISTGYDFKNKGVTYTQLRFERDLLSWRMNFSWIPFSSNASWNFFIGIKS
;
A
#
# COMPACT_ATOMS: atom_id res chain seq x y z
N ASN A 1 -23.57 -8.46 -34.26
CA ASN A 1 -23.19 -8.81 -32.87
C ASN A 1 -22.62 -7.59 -32.17
N LEU A 2 -23.15 -7.25 -31.00
CA LEU A 2 -22.59 -6.18 -30.15
C LEU A 2 -21.39 -6.70 -29.36
N SER A 3 -20.40 -5.85 -29.12
CA SER A 3 -19.27 -6.23 -28.25
C SER A 3 -19.55 -5.84 -26.80
N PRO A 4 -18.97 -6.52 -25.80
CA PRO A 4 -19.01 -6.04 -24.42
C PRO A 4 -18.47 -4.62 -24.31
N VAL A 5 -19.17 -3.79 -23.55
CA VAL A 5 -18.81 -2.40 -23.27
C VAL A 5 -17.90 -2.38 -22.05
N ARG A 6 -16.71 -1.80 -22.21
CA ARG A 6 -15.79 -1.56 -21.08
C ARG A 6 -15.91 -0.12 -20.62
N MET A 7 -16.12 0.05 -19.33
CA MET A 7 -16.08 1.33 -18.64
C MET A 7 -14.83 1.34 -17.76
N THR A 8 -14.02 2.38 -17.88
CA THR A 8 -12.86 2.61 -17.02
C THR A 8 -12.84 4.06 -16.63
N GLY A 9 -12.47 4.35 -15.39
CA GLY A 9 -12.33 5.71 -14.90
C GLY A 9 -11.29 5.77 -13.79
N GLY A 10 -10.71 6.96 -13.64
CA GLY A 10 -9.80 7.26 -12.55
C GLY A 10 -9.97 8.71 -12.14
N THR A 11 -9.81 8.98 -10.85
CA THR A 11 -9.80 10.35 -10.33
C THR A 11 -8.78 10.52 -9.22
N GLN A 12 -8.30 11.75 -9.09
CA GLN A 12 -7.38 12.15 -8.04
C GLN A 12 -8.07 13.22 -7.19
N LEU A 13 -8.14 12.99 -5.88
CA LEU A 13 -8.80 13.84 -4.91
C LEU A 13 -7.80 14.31 -3.85
N PHE A 14 -8.15 15.38 -3.14
CA PHE A 14 -7.36 15.94 -2.04
C PHE A 14 -5.91 16.30 -2.41
N LYS A 15 -5.72 17.04 -3.52
CA LYS A 15 -4.39 17.41 -4.05
C LYS A 15 -3.50 16.18 -4.28
N ASN A 16 -4.03 15.22 -5.03
CA ASN A 16 -3.36 13.97 -5.43
C ASN A 16 -3.00 13.03 -4.28
N LYS A 17 -3.49 13.29 -3.07
CA LYS A 17 -3.30 12.39 -1.92
C LYS A 17 -4.12 11.13 -2.07
N MET A 18 -5.32 11.22 -2.66
CA MET A 18 -6.19 10.07 -2.89
C MET A 18 -6.30 9.78 -4.39
N ASN A 19 -5.98 8.55 -4.76
CA ASN A 19 -6.13 8.03 -6.11
C ASN A 19 -7.24 6.96 -6.10
N ILE A 20 -8.20 7.11 -7.01
CA ILE A 20 -9.31 6.17 -7.19
C ILE A 20 -9.24 5.68 -8.63
N ASN A 21 -9.20 4.37 -8.86
CA ASN A 21 -9.42 3.78 -10.18
C ASN A 21 -10.53 2.76 -10.09
N PHE A 22 -11.40 2.76 -11.10
CA PHE A 22 -12.48 1.81 -11.22
C PHE A 22 -12.66 1.36 -12.66
N GLY A 23 -13.16 0.15 -12.82
CA GLY A 23 -13.48 -0.40 -14.13
C GLY A 23 -14.62 -1.41 -14.05
N ALA A 24 -15.36 -1.54 -15.13
CA ALA A 24 -16.45 -2.49 -15.27
C ALA A 24 -16.53 -3.00 -16.72
N THR A 25 -16.92 -4.27 -16.89
CA THR A 25 -17.23 -4.83 -18.20
C THR A 25 -18.69 -5.25 -18.25
N LEU A 26 -19.43 -4.68 -19.18
CA LEU A 26 -20.86 -4.83 -19.38
C LEU A 26 -21.11 -5.64 -20.66
N ASP A 27 -21.65 -6.84 -20.56
CA ASP A 27 -21.97 -7.69 -21.72
C ASP A 27 -23.47 -7.59 -22.03
N PRO A 28 -23.88 -7.23 -23.27
CA PRO A 28 -25.29 -7.13 -23.62
C PRO A 28 -26.00 -8.49 -23.73
N TYR A 29 -25.25 -9.59 -23.79
CA TYR A 29 -25.80 -10.93 -24.00
C TYR A 29 -26.08 -11.69 -22.71
N ALA A 30 -27.14 -12.49 -22.75
CA ALA A 30 -27.56 -13.35 -21.67
C ALA A 30 -26.70 -14.63 -21.59
N LEU A 31 -26.85 -15.35 -20.48
CA LEU A 31 -26.34 -16.70 -20.31
C LEU A 31 -27.50 -17.70 -20.37
N ASP A 32 -27.21 -18.93 -20.79
CA ASP A 32 -28.10 -20.07 -20.58
C ASP A 32 -27.97 -20.64 -19.14
N ASP A 33 -28.72 -21.69 -18.85
CA ASP A 33 -28.72 -22.37 -17.54
C ASP A 33 -27.37 -23.00 -17.18
N ASN A 34 -26.48 -23.21 -18.17
CA ASN A 34 -25.14 -23.73 -17.99
C ASN A 34 -24.08 -22.62 -17.85
N GLY A 35 -24.47 -21.34 -17.84
CA GLY A 35 -23.56 -20.20 -17.76
C GLY A 35 -22.84 -19.90 -19.07
N VAL A 36 -23.30 -20.44 -20.20
CA VAL A 36 -22.76 -20.22 -21.53
C VAL A 36 -23.46 -19.03 -22.16
N LYS A 37 -22.69 -18.14 -22.78
CA LYS A 37 -23.23 -16.98 -23.46
C LYS A 37 -24.06 -17.39 -24.67
N ILE A 38 -25.28 -16.87 -24.75
CA ILE A 38 -26.20 -17.10 -25.87
C ILE A 38 -26.43 -15.82 -26.67
N ASP A 39 -26.77 -15.95 -27.96
CA ASP A 39 -27.07 -14.82 -28.85
C ASP A 39 -28.47 -14.23 -28.60
N LYS A 40 -28.77 -13.95 -27.33
CA LYS A 40 -30.00 -13.32 -26.87
C LYS A 40 -29.61 -12.16 -25.95
N PHE A 41 -30.17 -10.98 -26.20
CA PHE A 41 -29.92 -9.84 -25.32
C PHE A 41 -30.40 -10.12 -23.90
N ASN A 42 -29.60 -9.70 -22.92
CA ASN A 42 -29.87 -9.91 -21.49
C ASN A 42 -31.23 -9.31 -21.09
N ILE A 43 -31.58 -8.15 -21.65
CA ILE A 43 -32.89 -7.49 -21.44
C ILE A 43 -34.07 -8.34 -21.94
N ASN A 44 -33.89 -9.08 -23.04
CA ASN A 44 -34.91 -9.95 -23.60
C ASN A 44 -34.98 -11.31 -22.88
N ASN A 45 -34.06 -11.57 -21.95
CA ASN A 45 -33.98 -12.79 -21.16
C ASN A 45 -34.32 -12.56 -19.68
N GLY A 46 -35.08 -11.50 -19.37
CA GLY A 46 -35.50 -11.18 -18.00
C GLY A 46 -34.43 -10.51 -17.13
N GLY A 47 -33.27 -10.17 -17.71
CA GLY A 47 -32.21 -9.44 -17.03
C GLY A 47 -32.23 -7.93 -17.29
N GLY A 48 -31.23 -7.21 -16.76
CA GLY A 48 -31.01 -5.79 -17.07
C GLY A 48 -30.45 -5.56 -18.48
N LEU A 49 -30.30 -4.29 -18.87
CA LEU A 49 -29.79 -3.88 -20.19
C LEU A 49 -28.45 -4.54 -20.54
N PHE A 50 -27.55 -4.61 -19.55
CA PHE A 50 -26.27 -5.30 -19.65
C PHE A 50 -26.07 -6.18 -18.42
N ARG A 51 -25.30 -7.25 -18.58
CA ARG A 51 -24.76 -8.04 -17.48
C ARG A 51 -23.43 -7.45 -17.06
N LEU A 52 -23.29 -7.11 -15.77
CA LEU A 52 -22.00 -6.79 -15.19
C LEU A 52 -21.18 -8.08 -15.07
N THR A 53 -20.19 -8.24 -15.94
CA THR A 53 -19.35 -9.44 -16.03
C THR A 53 -18.11 -9.36 -15.15
N SER A 54 -17.61 -8.14 -14.94
CA SER A 54 -16.53 -7.85 -14.01
C SER A 54 -16.62 -6.40 -13.55
N ALA A 55 -16.17 -6.15 -12.32
CA ALA A 55 -15.92 -4.80 -11.83
C ALA A 55 -14.67 -4.80 -10.94
N ASN A 56 -13.92 -3.71 -10.95
CA ASN A 56 -12.81 -3.47 -10.06
C ASN A 56 -12.88 -2.05 -9.51
N LEU A 57 -12.44 -1.89 -8.27
CA LEU A 57 -12.27 -0.61 -7.62
C LEU A 57 -10.99 -0.68 -6.79
N THR A 58 -10.12 0.30 -6.97
CA THR A 58 -8.91 0.51 -6.19
C THR A 58 -8.90 1.93 -5.65
N LEU A 59 -8.57 2.07 -4.37
CA LEU A 59 -8.44 3.34 -3.67
C LEU A 59 -7.08 3.34 -3.00
N ASN A 60 -6.27 4.38 -3.22
CA ASN A 60 -5.00 4.57 -2.51
C ASN A 60 -5.03 5.96 -1.90
N TYR A 61 -4.72 6.06 -0.61
CA TYR A 61 -4.73 7.32 0.11
C TYR A 61 -3.46 7.49 0.93
N SER A 62 -2.80 8.63 0.75
CA SER A 62 -1.54 8.96 1.43
C SER A 62 -1.67 10.26 2.22
N PHE A 63 -1.25 10.21 3.48
CA PHE A 63 -1.17 11.34 4.39
C PHE A 63 0.23 11.46 4.99
N SER A 64 0.62 12.68 5.29
CA SER A 64 1.87 12.98 5.99
C SER A 64 1.71 14.22 6.87
N SER A 65 2.54 14.31 7.91
CA SER A 65 2.64 15.44 8.84
C SER A 65 3.15 16.75 8.21
N SER A 66 3.83 16.64 7.08
CA SER A 66 4.39 17.71 6.27
C SER A 66 3.87 17.55 4.84
N ASP A 67 3.18 18.57 4.32
CA ASP A 67 2.68 18.60 2.94
C ASP A 67 3.80 18.84 1.90
N THR A 68 5.03 19.10 2.34
CA THR A 68 6.14 19.56 1.50
C THR A 68 7.49 18.88 1.76
N GLU A 69 7.60 18.01 2.75
CA GLU A 69 8.82 17.25 3.02
C GLU A 69 8.45 15.77 3.03
N LYS A 70 8.90 15.04 2.00
CA LYS A 70 9.08 13.59 2.13
C LYS A 70 9.88 13.40 3.41
N SER A 71 9.39 12.57 4.31
CA SER A 71 10.24 12.12 5.42
C SER A 71 11.43 11.40 4.79
N ASP A 72 12.59 12.07 4.73
CA ASP A 72 13.86 11.62 4.11
C ASP A 72 14.46 10.35 4.76
N LYS A 73 13.68 9.63 5.56
CA LYS A 73 14.14 8.42 6.22
C LYS A 73 13.90 7.25 5.29
N ASN A 74 15.02 6.71 4.80
CA ASN A 74 15.15 5.46 4.04
C ASN A 74 14.93 5.55 2.52
N GLU A 75 15.16 6.72 1.88
CA GLU A 75 15.16 6.84 0.41
C GLU A 75 16.09 5.83 -0.27
N ALA A 76 17.24 5.49 0.32
CA ALA A 76 18.15 4.47 -0.25
C ALA A 76 17.50 3.08 -0.37
N SER A 77 16.89 2.58 0.72
CA SER A 77 16.20 1.28 0.71
C SER A 77 14.93 1.27 -0.15
N ILE A 78 14.22 2.40 -0.22
CA ILE A 78 13.05 2.58 -1.09
C ILE A 78 13.49 2.63 -2.56
N ASN A 79 14.57 3.36 -2.86
CA ASN A 79 15.12 3.44 -4.20
C ASN A 79 15.66 2.09 -4.65
N GLU A 80 16.29 1.32 -3.78
CA GLU A 80 16.73 -0.05 -4.08
C GLU A 80 15.55 -0.98 -4.29
N SER A 81 14.52 -0.94 -3.42
CA SER A 81 13.32 -1.76 -3.60
C SER A 81 12.65 -1.43 -4.93
N VAL A 82 12.47 -0.16 -5.27
CA VAL A 82 11.88 0.30 -6.53
C VAL A 82 12.76 -0.08 -7.72
N ARG A 83 14.09 0.06 -7.63
CA ARG A 83 15.03 -0.40 -8.68
C ARG A 83 14.94 -1.91 -8.93
N ASN A 84 14.66 -2.68 -7.88
CA ASN A 84 14.43 -4.12 -7.95
C ASN A 84 12.98 -4.48 -8.31
N GLY A 85 12.17 -3.52 -8.79
CA GLY A 85 10.78 -3.72 -9.21
C GLY A 85 9.75 -3.77 -8.08
N GLY A 86 10.15 -3.40 -6.87
CA GLY A 86 9.32 -3.26 -5.68
C GLY A 86 8.53 -1.95 -5.63
N ARG A 87 7.81 -1.75 -4.53
CA ARG A 87 6.92 -0.61 -4.30
C ARG A 87 7.55 0.36 -3.29
N ASP A 88 7.26 1.65 -3.45
CA ASP A 88 7.67 2.71 -2.53
C ASP A 88 6.68 2.97 -1.38
N ASP A 89 5.60 2.19 -1.33
CA ASP A 89 4.44 2.43 -0.47
C ASP A 89 4.36 1.56 0.78
N ASP A 90 5.22 0.55 0.90
CA ASP A 90 5.38 -0.26 2.11
C ASP A 90 4.10 -0.94 2.61
N LEU A 91 3.09 -1.04 1.75
CA LEU A 91 1.82 -1.72 2.08
C LEU A 91 2.01 -3.21 2.38
N PHE A 92 3.15 -3.77 1.96
CA PHE A 92 3.53 -5.17 2.13
C PHE A 92 4.82 -5.34 2.93
N GLY A 93 5.24 -4.31 3.65
CA GLY A 93 6.51 -4.27 4.34
C GLY A 93 7.66 -3.77 3.47
N ARG A 94 8.80 -3.56 4.13
CA ARG A 94 10.05 -3.07 3.57
C ARG A 94 11.18 -4.03 3.92
N ALA A 95 12.08 -4.22 2.96
CA ALA A 95 13.38 -4.82 3.23
C ALA A 95 14.17 -3.87 4.14
N MET A 96 14.77 -4.42 5.21
CA MET A 96 15.68 -3.64 6.04
C MET A 96 17.11 -3.94 5.58
N ASP A 97 17.79 -2.91 5.06
CA ASP A 97 19.21 -2.99 4.79
C ASP A 97 19.99 -2.65 6.06
N PHE A 98 20.70 -3.65 6.58
CA PHE A 98 21.50 -3.55 7.79
C PHE A 98 22.98 -3.23 7.50
N SER A 99 23.38 -3.30 6.24
CA SER A 99 24.76 -3.19 5.77
C SER A 99 25.13 -1.82 5.21
N ASP A 100 24.14 -0.98 4.87
CA ASP A 100 24.42 0.28 4.20
C ASP A 100 24.70 1.46 5.15
N ASN A 101 25.96 1.92 5.13
CA ASN A 101 26.44 3.11 5.84
C ASN A 101 26.18 4.42 5.06
N ARG A 102 25.70 4.39 3.80
CA ARG A 102 25.45 5.60 2.99
C ARG A 102 24.38 6.53 3.58
N PHE A 103 23.55 6.01 4.48
CA PHE A 103 22.56 6.75 5.25
C PHE A 103 23.15 7.85 6.15
N ASN A 104 24.43 7.76 6.54
CA ASN A 104 25.05 8.70 7.48
C ASN A 104 25.42 10.04 6.83
N GLN A 105 25.84 10.02 5.56
CA GLN A 105 26.27 11.25 4.86
C GLN A 105 25.12 12.24 4.66
N GLU A 106 23.96 11.78 4.19
CA GLU A 106 22.82 12.65 3.90
C GLU A 106 22.11 13.17 5.18
N LYS A 107 22.12 12.40 6.27
CA LYS A 107 21.53 12.84 7.55
C LYS A 107 22.42 13.82 8.31
N GLU A 108 23.73 13.61 8.35
CA GLU A 108 24.66 14.49 9.06
C GLU A 108 24.78 15.87 8.40
N GLU A 109 24.67 15.97 7.08
CA GLU A 109 24.65 17.25 6.37
C GLU A 109 23.40 18.07 6.71
N LYS A 110 22.22 17.42 6.81
CA LYS A 110 20.95 18.08 7.14
C LYS A 110 20.77 18.40 8.63
N GLU A 111 21.35 17.61 9.54
CA GLU A 111 21.38 17.95 10.97
C GLU A 111 22.27 19.18 11.26
N LYS A 112 23.34 19.40 10.49
CA LYS A 112 24.20 20.59 10.59
C LYS A 112 23.49 21.89 10.16
N GLU A 113 22.46 21.81 9.32
CA GLU A 113 21.67 22.99 8.90
C GLU A 113 20.63 23.44 9.94
N LYS A 114 20.22 22.57 10.88
CA LYS A 114 19.25 22.92 11.93
C LYS A 114 19.96 23.59 13.10
N LYS A 115 20.24 24.90 12.99
CA LYS A 115 20.71 25.72 14.12
C LYS A 115 19.74 25.58 15.31
N PRO A 116 20.24 25.34 16.53
CA PRO A 116 19.39 25.28 17.71
C PRO A 116 18.92 26.70 18.04
N ASN A 117 17.62 26.95 17.90
CA ASN A 117 16.98 28.16 18.40
C ASN A 117 16.10 27.80 19.60
N ASP A 118 16.05 28.68 20.60
CA ASP A 118 15.56 28.50 21.99
C ASP A 118 14.06 28.16 22.18
N LEU A 119 13.35 27.70 21.14
CA LEU A 119 11.97 27.23 21.23
C LEU A 119 11.87 25.87 20.53
N TYR A 120 12.17 24.81 21.27
CA TYR A 120 12.16 23.43 20.81
C TYR A 120 10.72 22.96 20.47
N ASN A 121 10.25 23.32 19.26
CA ASN A 121 9.00 22.83 18.69
C ASN A 121 9.28 21.61 17.79
N TYR A 122 9.67 20.48 18.38
CA TYR A 122 9.84 19.24 17.61
C TYR A 122 8.49 18.73 17.15
N LYS A 123 8.17 18.95 15.87
CA LYS A 123 6.96 18.42 15.23
C LYS A 123 7.25 16.98 14.81
N ILE A 124 6.62 16.02 15.47
CA ILE A 124 6.77 14.57 15.19
C ILE A 124 6.32 14.29 13.76
N PRO A 125 7.24 13.91 12.84
CA PRO A 125 6.83 13.55 11.50
C PRO A 125 6.20 12.16 11.49
N TRP A 126 5.14 12.01 10.69
CA TRP A 126 4.44 10.76 10.48
C TRP A 126 3.96 10.67 9.03
N SER A 127 3.88 9.45 8.51
CA SER A 127 3.26 9.15 7.23
C SER A 127 2.30 7.97 7.37
N LEU A 128 1.20 8.04 6.64
CA LEU A 128 0.16 7.02 6.64
C LEU A 128 -0.28 6.76 5.20
N ARG A 129 -0.30 5.49 4.81
CA ARG A 129 -0.80 5.02 3.52
C ARG A 129 -1.86 3.96 3.73
N ILE A 130 -2.96 4.08 3.00
CA ILE A 130 -4.08 3.15 3.02
C ILE A 130 -4.35 2.75 1.57
N ALA A 131 -4.47 1.45 1.31
CA ALA A 131 -4.92 0.97 0.01
C ALA A 131 -6.09 0.01 0.17
N TYR A 132 -7.12 0.19 -0.63
CA TYR A 132 -8.29 -0.67 -0.68
C TYR A 132 -8.50 -1.18 -2.09
N ALA A 133 -8.81 -2.47 -2.22
CA ALA A 133 -9.07 -3.09 -3.50
C ALA A 133 -10.23 -4.08 -3.39
N VAL A 134 -11.17 -3.99 -4.32
CA VAL A 134 -12.25 -4.96 -4.48
C VAL A 134 -12.41 -5.34 -5.95
N ASN A 135 -12.58 -6.63 -6.20
CA ASN A 135 -12.81 -7.20 -7.51
C ASN A 135 -14.07 -8.07 -7.49
N TYR A 136 -14.90 -7.88 -8.51
CA TYR A 136 -16.11 -8.62 -8.76
C TYR A 136 -15.95 -9.41 -10.07
N SER A 137 -16.34 -10.68 -10.04
CA SER A 137 -16.31 -11.61 -11.18
C SER A 137 -17.65 -12.26 -11.35
N ASN A 138 -18.19 -12.17 -12.56
CA ASN A 138 -19.47 -12.73 -12.93
C ASN A 138 -19.51 -13.10 -14.42
N SER A 139 -18.39 -13.55 -14.99
CA SER A 139 -18.29 -13.86 -16.43
C SER A 139 -19.23 -14.98 -16.88
N ILE A 140 -19.49 -15.96 -16.02
CA ILE A 140 -20.34 -17.13 -16.25
C ILE A 140 -21.50 -17.25 -15.24
N GLY A 141 -21.93 -16.14 -14.63
CA GLY A 141 -23.01 -16.18 -13.62
C GLY A 141 -22.55 -16.44 -12.18
N GLN A 142 -21.24 -16.38 -11.92
CA GLN A 142 -20.63 -16.67 -10.61
C GLN A 142 -21.06 -15.71 -9.49
N ASN A 143 -21.47 -14.48 -9.85
CA ASN A 143 -21.84 -13.40 -8.94
C ASN A 143 -20.93 -13.28 -7.69
N LYS A 144 -19.62 -13.27 -7.90
CA LYS A 144 -18.64 -13.46 -6.82
C LYS A 144 -17.73 -12.24 -6.64
N ILE A 145 -17.54 -11.83 -5.40
CA ILE A 145 -16.41 -10.96 -5.02
C ILE A 145 -15.14 -11.83 -5.04
N SER A 146 -14.31 -11.64 -6.06
CA SER A 146 -13.11 -12.45 -6.30
C SER A 146 -11.94 -12.03 -5.43
N SER A 147 -11.84 -10.77 -5.03
CA SER A 147 -10.92 -10.29 -4.00
C SER A 147 -11.50 -9.07 -3.28
N HIS A 148 -11.16 -8.88 -2.01
CA HIS A 148 -11.60 -7.75 -1.21
C HIS A 148 -10.60 -7.54 -0.06
N SER A 149 -9.79 -6.49 -0.15
CA SER A 149 -8.66 -6.28 0.76
C SER A 149 -8.47 -4.82 1.13
N LEU A 150 -8.06 -4.59 2.36
CA LEU A 150 -7.57 -3.32 2.88
C LEU A 150 -6.12 -3.50 3.34
N MET A 151 -5.24 -2.59 2.97
CA MET A 151 -3.84 -2.56 3.31
C MET A 151 -3.52 -1.23 3.98
N PHE A 152 -2.60 -1.27 4.92
CA PHE A 152 -2.24 -0.16 5.77
C PHE A 152 -0.74 -0.14 5.95
N SER A 153 -0.15 1.04 5.81
CA SER A 153 1.25 1.30 6.13
C SER A 153 1.36 2.60 6.91
N GLY A 154 2.17 2.63 7.95
CA GLY A 154 2.41 3.83 8.74
C GLY A 154 3.84 3.89 9.23
N ASP A 155 4.44 5.08 9.18
CA ASP A 155 5.75 5.37 9.75
C ASP A 155 5.64 6.59 10.67
N ILE A 156 6.23 6.52 11.86
CA ILE A 156 6.22 7.60 12.85
C ILE A 156 7.57 7.73 13.54
N GLU A 157 8.02 8.97 13.73
CA GLU A 157 9.18 9.28 14.57
C GLU A 157 8.74 9.65 15.99
N LEU A 158 8.69 8.68 16.89
CA LEU A 158 8.21 8.90 18.26
C LEU A 158 9.03 9.98 19.01
N SER A 159 10.33 10.07 18.73
CA SER A 159 11.24 11.09 19.27
C SER A 159 12.50 11.17 18.40
N PRO A 160 13.40 12.17 18.59
CA PRO A 160 14.66 12.20 17.89
C PRO A 160 15.39 10.86 18.02
N LYS A 161 15.81 10.32 16.87
CA LYS A 161 16.51 9.03 16.76
C LYS A 161 15.67 7.78 17.12
N TRP A 162 14.34 7.91 17.24
CA TRP A 162 13.43 6.76 17.28
C TRP A 162 12.51 6.80 16.07
N SER A 163 12.44 5.68 15.35
CA SER A 163 11.53 5.50 14.22
C SER A 163 10.78 4.19 14.39
N THR A 164 9.50 4.18 14.06
CA THR A 164 8.66 2.98 14.10
C THR A 164 7.82 2.91 12.84
N GLY A 165 7.76 1.72 12.25
CA GLY A 165 7.01 1.43 11.05
C GLY A 165 6.07 0.24 11.28
N ILE A 166 4.91 0.28 10.66
CA ILE A 166 3.95 -0.82 10.64
C ILE A 166 3.39 -0.97 9.24
N SER A 167 3.34 -2.21 8.75
CA SER A 167 2.68 -2.59 7.52
C SER A 167 1.77 -3.76 7.83
N THR A 168 0.50 -3.70 7.44
CA THR A 168 -0.48 -4.75 7.69
C THR A 168 -1.60 -4.70 6.67
N GLY A 169 -2.47 -5.70 6.67
CA GLY A 169 -3.66 -5.69 5.85
C GLY A 169 -4.69 -6.70 6.33
N TYR A 170 -5.87 -6.63 5.73
CA TYR A 170 -6.98 -7.52 6.00
C TYR A 170 -7.63 -7.94 4.68
N ASP A 171 -7.75 -9.25 4.49
CA ASP A 171 -8.49 -9.84 3.39
C ASP A 171 -9.92 -10.17 3.87
N PHE A 172 -10.89 -9.36 3.46
CA PHE A 172 -12.30 -9.52 3.84
C PHE A 172 -12.94 -10.76 3.21
N LYS A 173 -12.44 -11.23 2.06
CA LYS A 173 -12.95 -12.44 1.42
C LYS A 173 -12.53 -13.68 2.20
N ASN A 174 -11.26 -13.73 2.62
CA ASN A 174 -10.70 -14.84 3.39
C ASN A 174 -10.83 -14.65 4.92
N LYS A 175 -11.34 -13.50 5.36
CA LYS A 175 -11.56 -13.13 6.78
C LYS A 175 -10.30 -13.23 7.64
N GLY A 176 -9.19 -12.70 7.15
CA GLY A 176 -7.90 -12.84 7.82
C GLY A 176 -7.01 -11.62 7.72
N VAL A 177 -6.17 -11.43 8.72
CA VAL A 177 -5.05 -10.48 8.67
C VAL A 177 -4.03 -11.01 7.67
N THR A 178 -3.54 -10.16 6.78
CA THR A 178 -2.50 -10.49 5.81
C THR A 178 -1.12 -10.30 6.43
N TYR A 179 -0.08 -10.38 5.59
CA TYR A 179 1.29 -10.08 6.00
C TYR A 179 1.36 -8.81 6.85
N THR A 180 1.91 -8.95 8.05
CA THR A 180 2.10 -7.86 8.99
C THR A 180 3.56 -7.76 9.37
N GLN A 181 4.13 -6.56 9.27
CA GLN A 181 5.50 -6.26 9.67
C GLN A 181 5.47 -5.08 10.64
N LEU A 182 6.11 -5.26 11.79
CA LEU A 182 6.46 -4.18 12.71
C LEU A 182 7.96 -3.92 12.57
N ARG A 183 8.34 -2.65 12.55
CA ARG A 183 9.73 -2.21 12.45
C ARG A 183 10.01 -1.15 13.51
N PHE A 184 11.11 -1.30 14.21
CA PHE A 184 11.58 -0.37 15.22
C PHE A 184 13.04 -0.07 14.96
N GLU A 185 13.37 1.20 14.88
CA GLU A 185 14.74 1.68 14.68
C GLU A 185 15.09 2.69 15.77
N ARG A 186 16.26 2.49 16.37
CA ARG A 186 16.85 3.38 17.37
C ARG A 186 18.26 3.74 16.96
N ASP A 187 18.49 5.03 16.75
CA ASP A 187 19.82 5.61 16.54
C ASP A 187 20.41 6.07 17.88
N LEU A 188 21.60 5.56 18.22
CA LEU A 188 22.36 5.89 19.43
C LEU A 188 23.64 6.68 19.10
N LEU A 189 23.68 7.40 17.97
CA LEU A 189 24.84 8.08 17.40
C LEU A 189 25.94 7.13 16.93
N SER A 190 26.57 6.41 17.84
CA SER A 190 27.67 5.48 17.51
C SER A 190 27.16 4.06 17.23
N TRP A 191 25.88 3.79 17.52
CA TRP A 191 25.26 2.48 17.34
C TRP A 191 23.90 2.66 16.69
N ARG A 192 23.50 1.73 15.82
CA ARG A 192 22.14 1.62 15.29
C ARG A 192 21.55 0.29 15.72
N MET A 193 20.33 0.33 16.25
CA MET A 193 19.54 -0.86 16.51
C MET A 193 18.34 -0.90 15.59
N ASN A 194 18.10 -2.06 14.98
CA ASN A 194 16.94 -2.33 14.14
C ASN A 194 16.27 -3.62 14.62
N PHE A 195 14.96 -3.58 14.80
CA PHE A 195 14.15 -4.74 15.12
C PHE A 195 12.99 -4.83 14.14
N SER A 196 12.88 -5.93 13.40
CA SER A 196 11.71 -6.22 12.59
C SER A 196 11.05 -7.50 13.04
N TRP A 197 9.73 -7.46 13.16
CA TRP A 197 8.91 -8.58 13.58
C TRP A 197 7.76 -8.80 12.61
N ILE A 198 7.63 -10.04 12.13
CA ILE A 198 6.59 -10.49 11.21
C ILE A 198 5.77 -11.57 11.95
N PRO A 199 4.70 -11.19 12.69
CA PRO A 199 3.89 -12.14 13.45
C PRO A 199 2.95 -12.98 12.58
N PHE A 200 2.45 -12.40 11.48
CA PHE A 200 1.40 -13.01 10.65
C PHE A 200 1.93 -13.30 9.25
N SER A 201 2.49 -14.50 9.07
CA SER A 201 3.03 -15.02 7.82
C SER A 201 3.10 -16.55 7.90
N SER A 202 3.22 -17.25 6.77
CA SER A 202 3.52 -18.69 6.76
C SER A 202 4.84 -18.99 7.50
N ASN A 203 5.78 -18.05 7.45
CA ASN A 203 7.03 -18.07 8.20
C ASN A 203 7.08 -16.85 9.09
N ALA A 204 6.41 -16.92 10.24
CA ALA A 204 6.54 -15.90 11.28
C ALA A 204 8.02 -15.81 11.71
N SER A 205 8.54 -14.59 11.78
CA SER A 205 9.97 -14.37 12.02
C SER A 205 10.20 -13.04 12.72
N TRP A 206 11.38 -12.92 13.30
CA TRP A 206 11.88 -11.65 13.80
C TRP A 206 13.36 -11.57 13.47
N ASN A 207 13.85 -10.34 13.30
CA ASN A 207 15.24 -10.04 13.11
C ASN A 207 15.62 -8.86 14.00
N PHE A 208 16.74 -9.01 14.70
CA PHE A 208 17.36 -7.94 15.46
C PHE A 208 18.78 -7.74 14.92
N PHE A 209 19.11 -6.48 14.67
CA PHE A 209 20.44 -6.07 14.25
C PHE A 209 20.92 -4.92 15.12
N ILE A 210 22.20 -4.99 15.48
CA ILE A 210 22.91 -3.90 16.12
C ILE A 210 24.27 -3.73 15.44
N GLY A 211 24.58 -2.51 15.03
CA GLY A 211 25.81 -2.20 14.30
C GLY A 211 26.41 -0.87 14.73
N ILE A 212 27.72 -0.75 14.60
CA ILE A 212 28.45 0.50 14.84
C ILE A 212 28.14 1.46 13.68
N LYS A 213 27.76 2.68 14.02
CA LYS A 213 27.54 3.78 13.09
C LYS A 213 28.85 4.58 13.04
N SER A 214 29.55 4.50 11.90
CA SER A 214 30.79 5.24 11.62
C SER A 214 30.54 6.54 10.88
#